data_AF-A0A852YY38-F1
#
_entry.id   AF-A0A852YY38-F1
#
_cell.length_a   1.000
_cell.length_b   1.000
_cell.length_c   1.000
_cell.angle_alpha   90.00
_cell.angle_beta   90.00
_cell.angle_gamma   90.00
#
_symmetry.space_group_name_H-M   'P 1'
#
loop_
_entity.id
_entity.type
_entity.pdbx_description
1 polymer ?
#
loop_
_entity_poly.entity_id
_entity_poly.type
_entity_poly.pdbx_seq_one_letter_code
_entity_poly.pdbx_strand_id
1 'polypeptide(L)'
;MFDDGVGFRYLFGERWRDFEVLDEHTEFRFTGNHAAWSIPANYDSYEYLYTETPLSGIGGLADWQEPRDDPGQRIGSAATPLTVRIAEDLYLALHEAALYDYPEATLGKIEGGPSLRTALAPLKGEGRLKARLNRALLHALAHVHPGAAPR
;
A
#
# COMPACT_ATOMS: atom_id res chain seq x y z
N MET A 1 -8.60 -15.48 5.03
CA MET A 1 -8.37 -15.34 6.49
C MET A 1 -7.48 -16.50 6.89
N PHE A 2 -6.48 -16.20 7.72
CA PHE A 2 -5.49 -17.14 8.24
C PHE A 2 -5.39 -16.93 9.76
N ASP A 3 -4.63 -17.79 10.44
CA ASP A 3 -4.45 -17.69 11.90
C ASP A 3 -3.72 -16.41 12.31
N ASP A 4 -2.87 -15.88 11.43
CA ASP A 4 -1.97 -14.74 11.65
C ASP A 4 -2.30 -13.51 10.80
N GLY A 5 -3.37 -13.54 10.00
CA GLY A 5 -3.69 -12.40 9.16
C GLY A 5 -4.89 -12.53 8.23
N VAL A 6 -5.13 -11.44 7.52
CA VAL A 6 -6.17 -11.33 6.51
C VAL A 6 -5.57 -10.77 5.23
N GLY A 7 -5.89 -11.42 4.11
CA GLY A 7 -5.65 -10.89 2.77
C GLY A 7 -6.99 -10.78 2.04
N PHE A 8 -7.13 -9.73 1.24
CA PHE A 8 -8.30 -9.50 0.39
C PHE A 8 -7.84 -8.85 -0.92
N ARG A 9 -8.69 -8.98 -1.95
CA ARG A 9 -8.48 -8.33 -3.26
C ARG A 9 -9.83 -8.08 -3.92
N TYR A 10 -9.87 -7.11 -4.84
CA TYR A 10 -11.03 -6.92 -5.71
C TYR A 10 -10.94 -7.89 -6.91
N LEU A 11 -12.09 -8.45 -7.30
CA LEU A 11 -12.23 -9.22 -8.53
C LEU A 11 -13.17 -8.48 -9.46
N PHE A 12 -12.67 -8.08 -10.63
CA PHE A 12 -13.46 -7.38 -11.63
C PHE A 12 -14.20 -8.39 -12.52
N GLY A 13 -15.53 -8.43 -12.40
CA GLY A 13 -16.38 -9.31 -13.20
C GLY A 13 -16.46 -8.90 -14.68
N GLU A 14 -17.09 -9.74 -15.51
CA GLU A 14 -17.02 -9.66 -16.98
C GLU A 14 -17.47 -8.35 -17.65
N ARG A 15 -18.27 -7.54 -16.94
CA ARG A 15 -18.71 -6.22 -17.43
C ARG A 15 -17.58 -5.19 -17.49
N TRP A 16 -16.52 -5.39 -16.73
CA TRP A 16 -15.34 -4.53 -16.71
C TRP A 16 -14.32 -5.09 -17.70
N ARG A 17 -14.40 -4.61 -18.96
CA ARG A 17 -13.55 -5.10 -20.05
C ARG A 17 -12.25 -4.33 -20.16
N ASP A 18 -12.37 -3.01 -20.26
CA ASP A 18 -11.26 -2.07 -20.33
C ASP A 18 -11.62 -0.87 -19.43
N PHE A 19 -10.77 -0.56 -18.46
CA PHE A 19 -10.99 0.58 -17.59
C PHE A 19 -9.67 1.16 -17.08
N GLU A 20 -9.78 2.40 -16.65
CA GLU A 20 -8.68 3.16 -16.08
C GLU A 20 -8.84 3.25 -14.56
N VAL A 21 -7.76 3.01 -13.84
CA VAL A 21 -7.69 3.21 -12.39
C VAL A 21 -7.13 4.61 -12.16
N LEU A 22 -7.95 5.48 -11.58
CA LEU A 22 -7.56 6.84 -11.21
C LEU A 22 -7.18 6.96 -9.73
N ASP A 23 -7.81 6.16 -8.88
CA ASP A 23 -7.53 6.10 -7.45
C ASP A 23 -8.03 4.77 -6.88
N GLU A 24 -7.48 4.39 -5.73
CA GLU A 24 -7.97 3.26 -4.94
C GLU A 24 -8.32 3.74 -3.52
N HIS A 25 -9.54 3.42 -3.08
CA HIS A 25 -10.11 3.86 -1.81
C HIS A 25 -10.09 2.77 -0.73
N THR A 26 -9.10 1.87 -0.77
CA THR A 26 -8.93 0.87 0.29
C THR A 26 -8.45 1.57 1.56
N GLU A 27 -9.16 1.38 2.66
CA GLU A 27 -8.87 2.04 3.94
C GLU A 27 -8.50 1.05 5.04
N PHE A 28 -7.57 1.48 5.89
CA PHE A 28 -7.16 0.81 7.11
C PHE A 28 -7.48 1.73 8.29
N ARG A 29 -8.60 1.44 8.97
CA ARG A 29 -9.10 2.26 10.08
C ARG A 29 -8.63 1.71 11.42
N PHE A 30 -7.64 2.38 12.00
CA PHE A 30 -7.07 1.98 13.28
C PHE A 30 -7.92 2.47 14.46
N THR A 31 -7.92 1.69 15.54
CA THR A 31 -8.65 1.97 16.77
C THR A 31 -8.01 3.04 17.66
N GLY A 32 -6.77 3.43 17.36
CA GLY A 32 -5.99 4.37 18.15
C GLY A 32 -4.78 4.89 17.38
N ASN A 33 -4.14 5.93 17.92
CA ASN A 33 -2.94 6.53 17.33
C ASN A 33 -1.68 5.75 17.76
N HIS A 34 -1.61 4.50 17.30
CA HIS A 34 -0.59 3.52 17.68
C HIS A 34 0.81 3.90 17.21
N ALA A 35 1.84 3.35 17.85
CA ALA A 35 3.22 3.48 17.40
C ALA A 35 3.43 2.66 16.12
N ALA A 36 4.12 3.25 15.15
CA ALA A 36 4.38 2.66 13.85
C ALA A 36 5.80 2.93 13.38
N TRP A 37 6.38 1.96 12.69
CA TRP A 37 7.68 2.07 12.03
C TRP A 37 7.46 2.08 10.52
N SER A 38 7.94 3.15 9.90
CA SER A 38 7.77 3.37 8.46
C SER A 38 8.97 4.09 7.85
N ILE A 39 9.07 3.98 6.53
CA ILE A 39 9.85 4.89 5.70
C ILE A 39 8.90 5.81 4.91
N PRO A 40 9.34 7.01 4.51
CA PRO A 40 8.58 7.84 3.58
C PRO A 40 8.23 7.09 2.29
N ALA A 41 7.03 7.31 1.78
CA ALA A 41 6.65 6.77 0.49
C ALA A 41 7.25 7.60 -0.66
N ASN A 42 8.06 6.95 -1.48
CA ASN A 42 8.69 7.50 -2.67
C ASN A 42 8.69 6.40 -3.75
N TYR A 43 8.13 6.65 -4.95
CA TYR A 43 8.08 5.62 -6.00
C TYR A 43 9.42 5.35 -6.69
N ASP A 44 10.40 6.23 -6.52
CA ASP A 44 11.71 6.10 -7.13
C ASP A 44 12.76 5.57 -6.13
N SER A 45 12.46 5.48 -4.82
CA SER A 45 13.40 4.96 -3.82
C SER A 45 12.74 4.48 -2.51
N TYR A 46 13.29 3.40 -1.96
CA TYR A 46 12.99 2.93 -0.59
C TYR A 46 14.18 3.08 0.36
N GLU A 47 15.23 3.80 -0.05
CA GLU A 47 16.50 3.86 0.67
C GLU A 47 16.49 4.91 1.80
N TYR A 48 15.54 4.77 2.72
CA TYR A 48 15.43 5.55 3.95
C TYR A 48 15.56 4.64 5.16
N LEU A 49 15.95 5.20 6.32
CA LEU A 49 15.89 4.47 7.57
C LEU A 49 14.49 4.58 8.17
N TYR A 50 14.06 3.50 8.82
CA TYR A 50 12.77 3.48 9.51
C TYR A 50 12.73 4.50 10.63
N THR A 51 11.59 5.20 10.73
CA THR A 51 11.29 6.12 11.83
C THR A 51 10.11 5.58 12.64
N GLU A 52 10.25 5.58 13.96
CA GLU A 52 9.14 5.33 14.88
C GLU A 52 8.34 6.62 15.08
N THR A 53 7.05 6.58 14.75
CA THR A 53 6.12 7.70 14.96
C THR A 53 4.75 7.17 15.37
N PRO A 54 3.87 7.99 15.99
CA PRO A 54 2.45 7.68 16.02
C PRO A 54 1.89 7.59 14.59
N LEU A 55 0.83 6.81 14.35
CA LEU A 55 0.17 6.68 13.04
C LEU A 55 -0.16 8.04 12.38
N SER A 56 -0.54 9.04 13.16
CA SER A 56 -0.80 10.41 12.68
C SER A 56 0.44 11.12 12.11
N GLY A 57 1.64 10.67 12.49
CA GLY A 57 2.94 11.23 12.14
C GLY A 57 3.71 10.48 11.07
N ILE A 58 3.18 9.37 10.52
CA ILE A 58 3.92 8.54 9.56
C ILE A 58 4.34 9.32 8.30
N GLY A 59 5.42 8.85 7.69
CA GLY A 59 6.03 9.46 6.51
C GLY A 59 7.00 10.61 6.79
N GLY A 60 7.17 10.96 8.07
CA GLY A 60 8.22 11.89 8.52
C GLY A 60 9.61 11.23 8.51
N LEU A 61 10.62 12.06 8.34
CA LEU A 61 12.00 11.70 8.61
C LEU A 61 12.33 12.03 10.07
N ALA A 62 13.24 11.26 10.67
CA ALA A 62 13.86 11.66 11.92
C ALA A 62 14.79 12.86 11.67
N ASP A 63 15.03 13.68 12.70
CA ASP A 63 15.84 14.91 12.58
C ASP A 63 17.27 14.67 12.07
N TRP A 64 17.80 13.46 12.24
CA TRP A 64 19.13 13.05 11.78
C TRP A 64 19.15 12.46 10.37
N GLN A 65 18.00 12.30 9.71
CA GLN A 65 17.91 11.81 8.34
C GLN A 65 17.79 12.98 7.37
N GLU A 66 18.81 13.15 6.53
CA GLU A 66 18.77 14.11 5.44
C GLU A 66 17.63 13.76 4.46
N PRO A 67 16.80 14.74 4.04
CA PRO A 67 15.85 14.54 2.96
C PRO A 67 16.56 14.07 1.69
N ARG A 68 16.04 13.01 1.07
CA ARG A 68 16.59 12.46 -0.19
C ARG A 68 15.69 12.71 -1.40
N ASP A 69 14.60 13.44 -1.19
CA ASP A 69 13.49 13.52 -2.13
C ASP A 69 13.77 14.52 -3.24
N ASP A 70 13.58 14.12 -4.50
CA ASP A 70 13.35 15.07 -5.59
C ASP A 70 11.88 15.53 -5.51
N PRO A 71 11.55 16.84 -5.50
CA PRO A 71 10.18 17.32 -5.43
C PRO A 71 9.33 16.75 -6.58
N GLY A 72 8.44 15.81 -6.24
CA GLY A 72 7.57 15.12 -7.21
C GLY A 72 7.53 13.61 -7.05
N GLN A 73 8.47 13.02 -6.31
CA GLN A 73 8.59 11.56 -6.16
C GLN A 73 7.77 10.96 -4.99
N ARG A 74 7.21 11.81 -4.12
CA ARG A 74 6.42 11.34 -2.96
C ARG A 74 5.01 10.92 -3.38
N ILE A 75 4.59 9.73 -2.97
CA ILE A 75 3.19 9.26 -3.13
C ILE A 75 2.64 8.87 -1.78
N GLY A 76 1.70 9.66 -1.25
CA GLY A 76 1.16 9.40 0.07
C GLY A 76 2.17 9.76 1.16
N SER A 77 2.16 9.01 2.26
CA SER A 77 2.92 9.30 3.47
C SER A 77 3.99 8.24 3.74
N ALA A 78 3.62 6.96 3.79
CA ALA A 78 4.51 5.86 4.16
C ALA A 78 4.51 4.72 3.14
N ALA A 79 5.66 4.12 2.87
CA ALA A 79 5.75 2.92 2.04
C ALA A 79 5.23 1.70 2.82
N THR A 80 4.95 0.62 2.10
CA THR A 80 4.71 -0.69 2.70
C THR A 80 5.98 -1.56 2.60
N PRO A 81 6.26 -2.48 3.54
CA PRO A 81 5.45 -2.82 4.70
C PRO A 81 5.46 -1.73 5.79
N LEU A 82 4.26 -1.38 6.29
CA LEU A 82 4.10 -0.57 7.50
C LEU A 82 3.97 -1.51 8.69
N THR A 83 4.82 -1.35 9.70
CA THR A 83 4.71 -2.10 10.96
C THR A 83 4.07 -1.23 12.03
N VAL A 84 3.07 -1.75 12.75
CA VAL A 84 2.34 -1.03 13.80
C VAL A 84 2.26 -1.89 15.05
N ARG A 85 2.58 -1.33 16.21
CA ARG A 85 2.35 -1.98 17.51
C ARG A 85 0.99 -1.56 18.06
N ILE A 86 0.04 -2.48 18.05
CA ILE A 86 -1.36 -2.25 18.46
C ILE A 86 -1.53 -2.40 19.98
N ALA A 87 -0.77 -3.31 20.60
CA ALA A 87 -0.67 -3.52 22.04
C ALA A 87 0.74 -4.09 22.38
N GLU A 88 1.03 -4.32 23.66
CA GLU A 88 2.33 -4.79 24.15
C GLU A 88 2.90 -5.97 23.34
N ASP A 89 2.08 -7.00 23.11
CA ASP A 89 2.43 -8.22 22.37
C ASP A 89 1.62 -8.40 21.08
N LEU A 90 1.07 -7.32 20.52
CA LEU A 90 0.27 -7.38 19.30
C LEU A 90 0.79 -6.40 18.25
N TYR A 91 1.25 -6.96 17.13
CA TYR A 91 1.80 -6.21 16.00
C TYR A 91 1.00 -6.50 14.73
N LEU A 92 0.91 -5.49 13.88
CA LEU A 92 0.31 -5.56 12.57
C LEU A 92 1.34 -5.16 11.53
N ALA A 93 1.44 -5.92 10.45
CA ALA A 93 2.11 -5.51 9.23
C ALA A 93 1.06 -5.24 8.14
N LEU A 94 1.06 -4.04 7.56
CA LEU A 94 0.26 -3.72 6.38
C LEU A 94 1.16 -3.79 5.15
N HIS A 95 0.84 -4.68 4.22
CA HIS A 95 1.55 -4.85 2.96
C HIS A 95 0.62 -5.41 1.89
N GLU A 96 1.14 -5.51 0.68
CA GLU A 96 0.49 -6.12 -0.47
C GLU A 96 1.17 -7.45 -0.85
N ALA A 97 0.51 -8.22 -1.71
CA ALA A 97 1.04 -9.48 -2.20
C ALA A 97 0.57 -9.71 -3.65
N ALA A 98 1.41 -10.40 -4.43
CA ALA A 98 1.14 -10.69 -5.85
C ALA A 98 0.86 -9.42 -6.68
N LEU A 99 1.72 -8.41 -6.53
CA LEU A 99 1.68 -7.18 -7.33
C LEU A 99 2.06 -7.48 -8.79
N TYR A 100 1.06 -7.74 -9.61
CA TYR A 100 1.18 -8.01 -11.03
C TYR A 100 0.20 -7.12 -11.78
N ASP A 101 0.66 -6.49 -12.87
CA ASP A 101 -0.17 -5.68 -13.78
C ASP A 101 -1.05 -4.63 -13.06
N TYR A 102 -0.59 -4.14 -11.91
CA TYR A 102 -1.25 -3.14 -11.07
C TYR A 102 -0.16 -2.24 -10.45
N PRO A 103 -0.45 -0.96 -10.17
CA PRO A 103 0.50 -0.06 -9.52
C PRO A 103 0.73 -0.46 -8.07
N GLU A 104 1.95 -0.22 -7.59
CA GLU A 104 2.30 -0.32 -6.17
C GLU A 104 1.37 0.52 -5.29
N ALA A 105 1.05 -0.03 -4.11
CA ALA A 105 0.31 0.67 -3.08
C ALA A 105 1.23 1.20 -1.96
N THR A 106 1.22 2.52 -1.77
CA THR A 106 1.72 3.17 -0.55
C THR A 106 0.55 3.58 0.34
N LEU A 107 0.82 4.20 1.49
CA LEU A 107 -0.19 4.61 2.46
C LEU A 107 -0.23 6.12 2.63
N GLY A 108 -1.39 6.72 2.42
CA GLY A 108 -1.68 8.12 2.73
C GLY A 108 -2.53 8.27 4.00
N LYS A 109 -2.23 9.29 4.81
CA LYS A 109 -3.04 9.63 5.99
C LYS A 109 -4.43 10.15 5.58
N ILE A 110 -5.45 9.77 6.32
CA ILE A 110 -6.81 10.33 6.23
C ILE A 110 -6.93 11.44 7.30
N GLU A 111 -7.46 12.59 6.92
CA GLU A 111 -7.65 13.71 7.86
C GLU A 111 -8.59 13.33 9.03
N GLY A 112 -8.26 13.82 10.22
CA GLY A 112 -9.11 13.68 11.40
C GLY A 112 -8.94 12.38 12.20
N GLY A 113 -7.99 11.50 11.86
CA GLY A 113 -7.74 10.30 12.67
C GLY A 113 -6.52 9.48 12.27
N PRO A 114 -6.23 8.38 12.98
CA PRO A 114 -5.09 7.51 12.71
C PRO A 114 -5.37 6.53 11.56
N SER A 115 -6.29 6.88 10.65
CA SER A 115 -6.71 6.01 9.55
C SER A 115 -5.89 6.28 8.30
N LEU A 116 -5.63 5.23 7.54
CA LEU A 116 -4.83 5.28 6.33
C LEU A 116 -5.67 4.84 5.14
N ARG A 117 -5.31 5.35 3.97
CA ARG A 117 -5.83 4.88 2.68
C ARG A 117 -4.68 4.51 1.76
N THR A 118 -4.92 3.60 0.83
CA THR A 118 -4.00 3.35 -0.27
C THR A 118 -3.74 4.62 -1.07
N ALA A 119 -2.50 4.80 -1.51
CA ALA A 119 -2.10 5.82 -2.46
C ALA A 119 -1.27 5.12 -3.55
N LEU A 120 -1.85 4.99 -4.75
CA LEU A 120 -1.23 4.23 -5.84
C LEU A 120 -0.15 5.04 -6.55
N ALA A 121 0.93 4.37 -6.94
CA ALA A 121 1.95 4.95 -7.81
C ALA A 121 1.33 5.41 -9.14
N PRO A 122 1.67 6.63 -9.62
CA PRO A 122 1.15 7.13 -10.88
C PRO A 122 1.79 6.40 -12.06
N LEU A 123 1.03 6.26 -13.13
CA LEU A 123 1.59 5.87 -14.41
C LEU A 123 2.44 7.03 -14.93
N LYS A 124 3.72 6.77 -15.19
CA LYS A 124 4.71 7.80 -15.54
C LYS A 124 4.25 8.62 -16.75
N GLY A 125 4.15 9.94 -16.56
CA GLY A 125 3.78 10.89 -17.62
C GLY A 125 2.28 11.00 -17.90
N GLU A 126 1.42 10.29 -17.16
CA GLU A 126 -0.01 10.18 -17.46
C GLU A 126 -0.89 10.91 -16.41
N GLY A 127 -0.28 11.83 -15.68
CA GLY A 127 -0.97 12.68 -14.69
C GLY A 127 -1.62 11.86 -13.57
N ARG A 128 -2.95 11.86 -13.51
CA ARG A 128 -3.72 11.18 -12.44
C ARG A 128 -3.90 9.68 -12.66
N LEU A 129 -3.63 9.20 -13.87
CA LEU A 129 -3.83 7.80 -14.22
C LEU A 129 -2.84 6.90 -13.45
N LYS A 130 -3.33 5.78 -12.91
CA LYS A 130 -2.54 4.80 -12.13
C LYS A 130 -2.32 3.51 -12.91
N ALA A 131 -3.36 3.02 -13.57
CA ALA A 131 -3.29 1.85 -14.45
C ALA A 131 -4.34 1.88 -15.55
N ARG A 132 -4.03 1.19 -16.66
CA ARG A 132 -4.99 0.78 -17.68
C ARG A 132 -5.14 -0.73 -17.60
N LEU A 133 -6.31 -1.21 -17.19
CA LEU A 133 -6.58 -2.62 -17.05
C LEU A 133 -7.44 -3.10 -18.22
N ASN A 134 -7.00 -4.16 -18.87
CA ASN A 134 -7.70 -4.80 -19.98
C ASN A 134 -7.92 -6.28 -19.69
N ARG A 135 -8.90 -6.89 -20.37
CA ARG A 135 -9.29 -8.29 -20.18
C ARG A 135 -8.15 -9.28 -20.44
N ALA A 136 -7.19 -8.96 -21.30
CA ALA A 136 -6.06 -9.85 -21.59
C ALA A 136 -5.09 -9.97 -20.40
N LEU A 137 -4.88 -8.89 -19.65
CA LEU A 137 -4.05 -8.87 -18.44
C LEU A 137 -4.72 -9.63 -17.27
N LEU A 138 -6.05 -9.54 -17.13
CA LEU A 138 -6.79 -10.18 -16.04
C LEU A 138 -6.77 -11.72 -16.09
N HIS A 139 -6.60 -12.33 -17.27
CA HIS A 139 -6.62 -13.79 -17.43
C HIS A 139 -5.28 -14.47 -17.08
N ALA A 140 -4.15 -13.76 -17.09
CA ALA A 140 -2.84 -14.35 -16.78
C ALA A 140 -2.72 -14.80 -15.31
N LEU A 141 -3.53 -14.23 -14.41
CA LEU A 141 -3.50 -14.50 -12.97
C LEU A 141 -4.42 -15.64 -12.51
N ALA A 142 -5.27 -16.18 -13.40
CA ALA A 142 -6.18 -17.28 -13.06
C ALA A 142 -5.51 -18.66 -13.15
N HIS A 143 -4.23 -18.76 -13.54
CA HIS A 143 -3.56 -20.02 -13.85
C HIS A 143 -2.32 -20.34 -12.98
N VAL A 144 -2.13 -19.65 -11.86
CA VAL A 144 -1.10 -20.04 -10.88
C VAL A 144 -1.75 -20.84 -9.74
N HIS A 145 -1.44 -22.14 -9.73
CA HIS A 145 -1.74 -23.22 -8.77
C HIS A 145 -3.07 -24.02 -8.84
N PRO A 146 -3.11 -25.11 -9.62
CA PRO A 146 -3.83 -26.33 -9.28
C PRO A 146 -2.91 -27.24 -8.46
N GLY A 147 -2.82 -27.07 -7.13
CA GLY A 147 -1.89 -27.91 -6.37
C GLY A 147 -1.73 -27.61 -4.89
N ALA A 148 -2.82 -27.55 -4.13
CA ALA A 148 -2.77 -27.74 -2.69
C ALA A 148 -4.05 -28.46 -2.25
N ALA A 149 -4.05 -29.80 -2.32
CA ALA A 149 -5.03 -30.60 -1.61
C ALA A 149 -4.62 -30.65 -0.12
N PRO A 150 -5.57 -30.53 0.82
CA PRO A 150 -5.26 -30.64 2.24
C PRO A 150 -4.82 -32.06 2.58
N ARG A 151 -3.75 -32.18 3.38
CA ARG A 151 -3.49 -33.37 4.21
C ARG A 151 -4.03 -33.09 5.60
#